data_AF-A0A9P5EID2-F1
#
_entry.id   AF-A0A9P5EID2-F1
#
_cell.length_a   1.000
_cell.length_b   1.000
_cell.length_c   1.000
_cell.angle_alpha   90.00
_cell.angle_beta   90.00
_cell.angle_gamma   90.00
#
_symmetry.space_group_name_H-M   'P 1'
#
loop_
_entity.id
_entity.type
_entity.pdbx_description
1 polymer ?
#
loop_
_entity_poly.entity_id
_entity_poly.type
_entity_poly.pdbx_seq_one_letter_code
_entity_poly.pdbx_strand_id
1 'polypeptide(L)'
;MSAPQSEAFKQAVIDSKKLTQKPSNDELLELYALYKVGTGEKIADAPKPGMFDLKGKAKYNSWQKVVDEGKTVEQAQEEYIALVNKLKESYGYDANKEPETVGA
;
A
#
# COMPACT_ATOMS: atom_id res chain seq x y z
N MET A 1 -11.66 13.51 7.55
CA MET A 1 -12.61 12.64 6.84
C MET A 1 -11.79 11.85 5.84
N SER A 2 -11.62 10.54 6.03
CA SER A 2 -10.93 9.68 5.04
C SER A 2 -11.69 9.71 3.72
N ALA A 3 -10.96 9.61 2.61
CA ALA A 3 -11.57 9.68 1.29
C ALA A 3 -12.45 8.45 1.00
N PRO A 4 -13.47 8.55 0.12
CA PRO A 4 -14.30 7.41 -0.22
C PRO A 4 -13.45 6.29 -0.83
N GLN A 5 -13.46 5.13 -0.18
CA GLN A 5 -12.76 3.93 -0.62
C GLN A 5 -13.69 3.03 -1.41
N SER A 6 -13.30 2.69 -2.63
CA SER A 6 -14.01 1.68 -3.42
C SER A 6 -13.98 0.30 -2.74
N GLU A 7 -15.01 -0.50 -2.96
CA GLU A 7 -15.05 -1.88 -2.45
C GLU A 7 -13.92 -2.72 -3.04
N ALA A 8 -13.59 -2.50 -4.33
CA ALA A 8 -12.46 -3.14 -5.00
C ALA A 8 -11.13 -2.83 -4.31
N PHE A 9 -10.90 -1.58 -3.87
CA PHE A 9 -9.70 -1.22 -3.13
C PHE A 9 -9.64 -1.91 -1.76
N LYS A 10 -10.75 -1.91 -1.00
CA LYS A 10 -10.81 -2.62 0.29
C LYS A 10 -10.53 -4.11 0.11
N GLN A 11 -11.08 -4.72 -0.93
CA GLN A 11 -10.82 -6.13 -1.25
C GLN A 11 -9.35 -6.34 -1.64
N ALA A 12 -8.77 -5.50 -2.47
CA ALA A 12 -7.34 -5.56 -2.83
C ALA A 12 -6.44 -5.43 -1.59
N VAL A 13 -6.80 -4.60 -0.61
CA VAL A 13 -6.06 -4.48 0.66
C VAL A 13 -6.09 -5.80 1.44
N ILE A 14 -7.24 -6.46 1.51
CA ILE A 14 -7.36 -7.79 2.12
C ILE A 14 -6.52 -8.80 1.34
N ASP A 15 -6.66 -8.80 0.01
CA ASP A 15 -6.01 -9.78 -0.85
C ASP A 15 -4.48 -9.65 -0.85
N SER A 16 -3.96 -8.43 -0.72
CA SER A 16 -2.51 -8.18 -0.60
C SER A 16 -1.89 -8.88 0.61
N LYS A 17 -2.69 -9.16 1.66
CA LYS A 17 -2.25 -9.91 2.86
C LYS A 17 -2.40 -11.43 2.70
N LYS A 18 -3.12 -11.86 1.67
CA LYS A 18 -3.38 -13.27 1.35
C LYS A 18 -2.46 -13.82 0.25
N LEU A 19 -1.45 -13.04 -0.15
CA LEU A 19 -0.43 -13.52 -1.05
C LEU A 19 0.31 -14.70 -0.41
N THR A 20 0.53 -15.74 -1.22
CA THR A 20 1.20 -16.97 -0.74
C THR A 20 2.67 -16.76 -0.48
N GLN A 21 3.28 -15.81 -1.19
CA GLN A 21 4.66 -15.39 -1.00
C GLN A 21 4.73 -13.89 -0.67
N LYS A 22 5.76 -13.52 0.09
CA LYS A 22 6.00 -12.12 0.45
C LYS A 22 6.54 -11.36 -0.77
N PRO A 23 5.90 -10.24 -1.18
CA PRO A 23 6.44 -9.37 -2.22
C PRO A 23 7.80 -8.79 -1.86
N SER A 24 8.49 -8.29 -2.88
CA SER A 24 9.73 -7.54 -2.67
C SER A 24 9.50 -6.29 -1.81
N ASN A 25 10.56 -5.81 -1.16
CA ASN A 25 10.45 -4.60 -0.33
C ASN A 25 9.97 -3.39 -1.13
N ASP A 26 10.36 -3.26 -2.40
CA ASP A 26 9.95 -2.14 -3.27
C ASP A 26 8.45 -2.19 -3.56
N GLU A 27 7.90 -3.37 -3.87
CA GLU A 27 6.46 -3.57 -4.06
C GLU A 27 5.67 -3.28 -2.77
N LEU A 28 6.21 -3.67 -1.61
CA LEU A 28 5.60 -3.35 -0.31
C LEU A 28 5.60 -1.84 -0.03
N LEU A 29 6.66 -1.13 -0.43
CA LEU A 29 6.77 0.33 -0.30
C LEU A 29 5.80 1.06 -1.24
N GLU A 30 5.58 0.52 -2.44
CA GLU A 30 4.65 1.03 -3.43
C GLU A 30 3.19 0.81 -2.99
N LEU A 31 2.84 -0.40 -2.56
CA LEU A 31 1.55 -0.70 -1.94
C LEU A 31 1.28 0.25 -0.76
N TYR A 32 2.27 0.45 0.11
CA TYR A 32 2.15 1.39 1.23
C TYR A 32 1.85 2.81 0.74
N ALA A 33 2.63 3.33 -0.20
CA ALA A 33 2.46 4.69 -0.72
C ALA A 33 1.08 4.91 -1.34
N LEU A 34 0.66 4.01 -2.23
CA LEU A 34 -0.63 4.03 -2.90
C LEU A 34 -1.79 3.90 -1.89
N TYR A 35 -1.64 3.06 -0.87
CA TYR A 35 -2.63 2.92 0.19
C TYR A 35 -2.82 4.23 0.98
N LYS A 36 -1.72 4.90 1.38
CA LYS A 36 -1.80 6.16 2.14
C LYS A 36 -2.48 7.26 1.32
N VAL A 37 -2.17 7.38 0.03
CA VAL A 37 -2.86 8.36 -0.85
C VAL A 37 -4.31 7.95 -1.12
N GLY A 38 -4.56 6.68 -1.43
CA GLY A 38 -5.89 6.14 -1.72
C GLY A 38 -6.86 6.13 -0.53
N THR A 39 -6.35 6.23 0.70
CA THR A 39 -7.15 6.45 1.92
C THR A 39 -7.42 7.93 2.21
N GLY A 40 -6.78 8.83 1.45
CA GLY A 40 -6.85 10.27 1.65
C GLY A 40 -6.02 10.76 2.85
N GLU A 41 -5.05 9.96 3.32
CA GLU A 41 -4.11 10.44 4.33
C GLU A 41 -3.18 11.49 3.73
N LYS A 42 -2.88 12.54 4.50
CA LYS A 42 -1.94 13.58 4.09
C LYS A 42 -0.57 13.29 4.67
N ILE A 43 0.44 13.36 3.82
CA ILE A 43 1.82 13.16 4.25
C ILE A 43 2.27 14.19 5.30
N ALA A 44 1.69 15.38 5.29
CA ALA A 44 1.92 16.43 6.28
C ALA A 44 1.51 16.03 7.71
N ASP A 45 0.51 15.13 7.84
CA ASP A 45 0.03 14.63 9.13
C ASP A 45 0.86 13.44 9.63
N ALA A 46 1.75 12.92 8.79
CA ALA A 46 2.59 11.77 9.11
C ALA A 46 3.83 12.17 9.93
N PRO A 47 4.21 11.36 10.92
CA PRO A 47 5.44 11.61 11.67
C PRO A 47 6.63 11.49 10.72
N LYS A 48 7.48 12.52 10.69
CA LYS A 48 8.73 12.46 9.93
C LYS A 48 9.63 11.38 10.54
N PRO A 49 10.13 10.43 9.75
CA PRO A 49 11.01 9.40 10.24
C PRO A 49 12.31 10.01 10.76
N GLY A 50 12.82 9.47 11.88
CA GLY A 50 14.08 9.91 12.48
C GLY A 50 15.29 9.57 11.59
N MET A 51 16.43 10.21 11.85
CA MET A 51 17.67 10.04 11.05
C MET A 51 18.14 8.58 10.94
N PHE A 52 17.86 7.75 11.95
CA PHE A 52 18.25 6.34 12.00
C PHE A 52 17.16 5.36 11.53
N ASP A 53 15.95 5.84 11.22
CA ASP A 53 14.85 5.00 10.75
C ASP A 53 14.85 4.87 9.23
N LEU A 54 15.73 4.01 8.71
CA LEU A 54 15.87 3.76 7.28
C LEU A 54 14.58 3.21 6.66
N LYS A 55 13.83 2.37 7.38
CA LYS A 55 12.58 1.76 6.90
C LYS A 55 11.45 2.79 6.84
N GLY A 56 11.28 3.58 7.90
CA GLY A 56 10.32 4.69 7.92
C GLY A 56 10.66 5.73 6.87
N LYS A 57 11.94 6.03 6.65
CA LYS A 57 12.40 6.92 5.58
C LYS A 57 12.03 6.40 4.20
N ALA A 58 12.23 5.11 3.94
CA ALA A 58 11.84 4.51 2.67
C ALA A 58 10.32 4.59 2.42
N LYS A 59 9.50 4.29 3.44
CA LYS A 59 8.03 4.42 3.40
C LYS A 59 7.57 5.85 3.18
N TYR A 60 8.19 6.81 3.90
CA TYR A 60 7.88 8.22 3.76
C TYR A 60 8.25 8.71 2.36
N ASN A 61 9.42 8.33 1.86
CA ASN A 61 9.88 8.71 0.52
C ASN A 61 9.00 8.12 -0.59
N SER A 62 8.58 6.84 -0.48
CA SER A 62 7.69 6.24 -1.47
C SER A 62 6.34 6.94 -1.49
N TRP A 63 5.79 7.24 -0.30
CA TRP A 63 4.56 8.02 -0.20
C TRP A 63 4.69 9.44 -0.74
N GLN A 64 5.78 10.15 -0.41
CA GLN A 64 6.05 11.49 -0.91
C GLN A 64 6.11 11.50 -2.43
N LYS A 65 6.75 10.50 -3.04
CA LYS A 65 6.82 10.37 -4.50
C LYS A 65 5.43 10.31 -5.14
N VAL A 66 4.52 9.51 -4.60
CA VAL A 66 3.14 9.40 -5.11
C VAL A 66 2.37 10.72 -4.93
N VAL A 67 2.61 11.44 -3.84
CA VAL A 67 2.03 12.77 -3.61
C VAL A 67 2.60 13.82 -4.58
N ASP A 68 3.91 13.79 -4.84
CA ASP A 68 4.60 14.70 -5.76
C ASP A 68 4.17 14.46 -7.22
N GLU A 69 3.82 13.23 -7.58
CA GLU A 69 3.19 12.88 -8.85
C GLU A 69 1.77 13.47 -8.99
N GLY A 70 1.18 14.00 -7.92
CA GLY A 70 -0.12 14.65 -7.93
C GLY A 70 -1.29 13.67 -8.11
N LYS A 71 -1.11 12.39 -7.76
CA LYS A 71 -2.16 11.38 -7.92
C LYS A 71 -3.37 11.71 -7.04
N THR A 72 -4.56 11.58 -7.62
CA THR A 72 -5.80 11.66 -6.84
C THR A 72 -6.01 10.39 -6.02
N VAL A 73 -6.96 10.46 -5.09
CA VAL A 73 -7.38 9.30 -4.30
C VAL A 73 -7.86 8.18 -5.21
N GLU A 74 -8.67 8.47 -6.23
CA GLU A 74 -9.18 7.43 -7.14
C GLU A 74 -8.05 6.76 -7.93
N GLN A 75 -7.13 7.57 -8.48
CA GLN A 75 -5.98 7.04 -9.22
C GLN A 75 -5.10 6.14 -8.35
N ALA A 76 -4.83 6.56 -7.11
CA ALA A 76 -4.05 5.75 -6.18
C ALA A 76 -4.76 4.43 -5.83
N GLN A 77 -6.09 4.42 -5.71
CA GLN A 77 -6.87 3.20 -5.51
C GLN A 77 -6.81 2.28 -6.73
N GLU A 78 -6.96 2.80 -7.94
CA GLU A 78 -6.88 2.03 -9.19
C GLU A 78 -5.50 1.39 -9.36
N GLU A 79 -4.43 2.18 -9.16
CA GLU A 79 -3.06 1.68 -9.22
C GLU A 79 -2.77 0.64 -8.14
N TYR A 80 -3.31 0.82 -6.93
CA TYR A 80 -3.19 -0.17 -5.86
C TYR A 80 -3.84 -1.51 -6.26
N ILE A 81 -5.05 -1.47 -6.83
CA ILE A 81 -5.76 -2.65 -7.30
C ILE A 81 -4.96 -3.36 -8.40
N ALA A 82 -4.45 -2.59 -9.37
CA ALA A 82 -3.62 -3.12 -10.45
C ALA A 82 -2.34 -3.79 -9.93
N LEU A 83 -1.65 -3.15 -8.98
CA LEU A 83 -0.46 -3.69 -8.34
C LEU A 83 -0.77 -4.99 -7.60
N VAL A 84 -1.82 -5.01 -6.76
CA VAL A 84 -2.22 -6.23 -6.05
C VAL A 84 -2.52 -7.37 -7.03
N ASN A 85 -3.25 -7.12 -8.12
CA ASN A 85 -3.53 -8.15 -9.11
C ASN A 85 -2.26 -8.71 -9.75
N LYS A 86 -1.29 -7.85 -10.10
CA LYS A 86 0.02 -8.28 -10.59
C LYS A 86 0.77 -9.12 -9.54
N LEU A 87 0.70 -8.74 -8.27
CA LEU A 87 1.32 -9.49 -7.19
C LEU A 87 0.67 -10.85 -6.98
N LYS A 88 -0.67 -10.96 -7.12
CA LYS A 88 -1.37 -12.25 -7.08
C LYS A 88 -0.87 -13.20 -8.16
N GLU A 89 -0.64 -12.69 -9.38
CA GLU A 89 -0.11 -13.48 -10.49
C GLU A 89 1.35 -13.88 -10.27
N SER A 90 2.17 -12.97 -9.72
CA SER A 90 3.61 -13.19 -9.57
C SER A 90 3.96 -14.06 -8.35
N TYR A 91 3.27 -13.84 -7.24
CA TYR A 91 3.59 -14.45 -5.93
C TYR A 91 2.62 -15.55 -5.52
N GLY A 92 1.52 -15.70 -6.26
CA GLY A 92 0.40 -16.58 -5.93
C GLY A 92 -0.55 -15.93 -4.92
N TYR A 93 -1.83 -16.30 -5.01
CA TYR A 93 -2.90 -15.80 -4.17
C TYR A 93 -3.73 -16.97 -3.65
N ASP A 94 -3.97 -16.97 -2.35
CA ASP A 94 -4.83 -17.94 -1.71
C ASP A 94 -5.98 -17.25 -0.99
N ALA A 95 -7.19 -17.34 -1.57
CA ALA A 95 -8.39 -16.76 -1.00
C ALA A 95 -8.75 -17.32 0.39
N ASN A 96 -8.31 -18.55 0.69
CA ASN A 96 -8.55 -19.25 1.95
C ASN A 96 -7.44 -19.00 2.98
N LYS A 97 -6.32 -18.39 2.57
CA LYS A 97 -5.28 -17.98 3.52
C LYS A 97 -5.86 -16.92 4.46
N GLU A 98 -5.83 -17.21 5.76
CA GLU A 98 -6.12 -16.21 6.78
C GLU A 98 -5.05 -15.11 6.70
N PRO A 99 -5.44 -13.82 6.67
CA PRO A 99 -4.46 -12.74 6.55
C PRO A 99 -3.51 -12.82 7.74
N GLU A 100 -2.26 -13.19 7.48
CA GLU A 100 -1.25 -13.29 8.54
C GLU A 100 -1.15 -11.92 9.24
N THR A 101 -1.45 -11.90 10.54
CA THR A 101 -1.26 -10.72 11.36
C THR A 101 0.23 -10.48 11.49
N VAL A 102 0.78 -9.61 10.66
CA VAL A 102 2.17 -9.17 10.78
C VAL A 102 2.30 -8.40 12.10
N GLY A 103 2.69 -9.11 13.16
CA GLY A 103 2.86 -8.57 14.50
C GLY A 103 2.56 -9.59 15.59
N ALA A 104 3.51 -10.50 15.85
CA ALA A 104 3.71 -11.14 17.14
C ALA A 104 5.10 -10.72 17.65
#